data_AF-A7KHC2-F1
#
_entry.id   AF-A7KHC2-F1
#
_cell.length_a   1.000
_cell.length_b   1.000
_cell.length_c   1.000
_cell.angle_alpha   90.00
_cell.angle_beta   90.00
_cell.angle_gamma   90.00
#
_symmetry.space_group_name_H-M   'P 1'
#
loop_
_entity.id
_entity.type
_entity.pdbx_description
1 polymer ?
#
loop_
_entity_poly.entity_id
_entity_poly.type
_entity_poly.pdbx_seq_one_letter_code
_entity_poly.pdbx_strand_id
1 'polypeptide(L)' 'MAEILKILYVFIIFLSLILAVISQHPFTPCETNADCKCRNHKRPDCLWHKCYCY' A
#
# COMPACT_ATOMS: atom_id res chain seq x y z
N MET A 1 -25.15 -7.62 24.86
CA MET A 1 -25.23 -7.89 23.40
C MET A 1 -24.93 -6.66 22.55
N ALA A 2 -25.49 -5.48 22.86
CA ALA A 2 -25.24 -4.24 22.10
C ALA A 2 -23.78 -3.71 22.17
N GLU A 3 -23.10 -3.94 23.30
CA GLU A 3 -21.71 -3.47 23.54
C GLU A 3 -20.70 -4.17 22.62
N ILE A 4 -20.84 -5.48 22.43
CA ILE A 4 -19.98 -6.30 21.56
C ILE A 4 -20.12 -5.87 20.11
N LEU A 5 -21.33 -5.50 19.70
CA LEU A 5 -21.62 -5.04 18.34
C LEU A 5 -20.89 -3.73 18.01
N LYS A 6 -20.77 -2.81 18.99
CA LYS A 6 -20.01 -1.56 18.83
C LYS A 6 -18.52 -1.82 18.63
N ILE A 7 -17.95 -2.75 19.41
CA ILE A 7 -16.53 -3.11 19.33
C ILE A 7 -16.20 -3.71 17.96
N LEU A 8 -17.04 -4.63 17.47
CA LEU A 8 -16.89 -5.21 16.14
C LEU A 8 -16.95 -4.15 15.04
N TYR A 9 -17.86 -3.18 15.17
CA TYR A 9 -18.00 -2.11 14.18
C TYR A 9 -16.75 -1.24 14.09
N VAL A 10 -16.17 -0.87 15.23
CA VAL A 10 -14.89 -0.13 15.28
C VAL A 10 -13.76 -0.94 14.64
N PHE A 11 -13.71 -2.24 14.89
CA PHE A 11 -12.71 -3.13 14.29
C PHE A 11 -12.81 -3.20 12.76
N ILE A 12 -14.03 -3.30 12.22
CA ILE A 12 -14.28 -3.33 10.77
C ILE A 12 -13.86 -1.99 10.12
N ILE A 13 -14.17 -0.86 10.75
CA ILE A 13 -13.74 0.46 10.27
C ILE A 13 -12.21 0.54 10.26
N PHE A 14 -11.55 0.10 11.34
CA PHE A 14 -10.10 0.13 11.45
C PHE A 14 -9.42 -0.73 10.38
N LEU A 15 -9.91 -1.95 10.15
CA LEU A 15 -9.41 -2.83 9.09
C LEU A 15 -9.60 -2.21 7.70
N SER A 16 -10.74 -1.56 7.47
CA SER A 16 -11.03 -0.87 6.21
C SER A 16 -10.07 0.29 5.95
N LEU A 17 -9.72 1.06 6.99
CA LEU A 17 -8.71 2.13 6.89
C LEU A 17 -7.32 1.58 6.56
N ILE A 18 -6.91 0.47 7.20
CA ILE A 18 -5.62 -0.19 6.89
C ILE A 18 -5.59 -0.64 5.43
N LEU A 19 -6.64 -1.32 4.97
CA LEU A 19 -6.77 -1.77 3.58
C LEU A 19 -6.73 -0.61 2.59
N ALA A 20 -7.40 0.50 2.90
CA ALA A 20 -7.37 1.70 2.06
C ALA A 20 -5.95 2.28 1.94
N VAL A 21 -5.22 2.39 3.06
CA VAL A 21 -3.82 2.88 3.06
C VAL A 21 -2.91 1.96 2.26
N ILE A 22 -3.08 0.64 2.38
CA ILE A 22 -2.31 -0.33 1.60
C ILE A 22 -2.64 -0.24 0.11
N SER A 23 -3.92 -0.04 -0.25
CA SER A 23 -4.37 0.03 -1.64
C SER A 23 -3.99 1.34 -2.34
N GLN A 24 -3.77 2.43 -1.60
CA GLN A 24 -3.37 3.72 -2.18
C GLN A 24 -1.92 3.74 -2.65
N HIS A 25 -1.07 2.85 -2.10
CA HIS A 25 0.23 2.59 -2.70
C HIS A 25 0.07 1.43 -3.67
N PRO A 26 0.19 1.65 -4.99
CA PRO A 26 0.30 0.53 -5.91
C PRO A 26 1.55 -0.25 -5.50
N PHE A 27 1.33 -1.33 -4.75
CA PHE A 27 2.26 -2.42 -4.57
C PHE A 27 2.45 -2.99 -5.98
N THR A 28 3.32 -2.33 -6.73
CA THR A 28 3.90 -2.88 -7.95
C THR A 28 5.14 -3.56 -7.41
N PRO A 29 5.07 -4.86 -7.06
CA PRO A 29 6.25 -5.57 -6.60
C PRO A 29 7.28 -5.46 -7.72
N CYS A 30 8.40 -4.84 -7.41
CA CYS A 30 9.56 -4.87 -8.28
C CYS A 30 10.51 -5.98 -7.77
N GLU A 31 11.08 -6.72 -8.70
CA GLU A 31 12.17 -7.67 -8.42
C GLU A 31 13.50 -7.05 -8.83
N THR A 32 13.47 -6.24 -9.89
CA THR A 32 14.62 -5.54 -10.43
C THR A 32 14.29 -4.07 -10.69
N ASN A 33 15.33 -3.24 -10.84
CA ASN A 33 15.16 -1.83 -11.21
C ASN A 33 14.48 -1.64 -12.58
N ALA A 34 14.52 -2.66 -13.45
CA ALA A 34 13.90 -2.62 -14.77
C ALA A 34 12.36 -2.77 -14.73
N ASP A 35 11.82 -3.33 -13.65
CA ASP A 35 10.36 -3.46 -13.44
C ASP A 35 9.70 -2.09 -13.19
N CYS A 36 10.48 -1.13 -12.72
CA CYS A 36 10.01 0.20 -12.34
C CYS A 36 9.95 1.15 -13.55
N LYS A 37 8.75 1.53 -13.96
CA LYS A 37 8.51 2.53 -15.02
C LYS A 37 8.36 3.93 -14.45
N CYS A 38 9.47 4.62 -14.25
CA CYS A 38 9.45 6.03 -13.86
C CYS A 38 9.08 6.95 -15.04
N ARG A 39 8.17 7.90 -14.82
CA ARG A 39 7.92 9.00 -15.78
C ARG A 39 8.97 10.10 -15.57
N ASN A 40 9.35 10.80 -16.65
CA ASN A 40 10.30 11.94 -16.66
C ASN A 40 11.77 11.63 -16.37
N HIS A 41 12.35 10.56 -16.95
CA HIS A 41 13.80 10.26 -16.90
C HIS A 41 14.39 10.11 -15.47
N LYS A 42 13.53 10.00 -14.46
CA LYS A 42 13.92 9.70 -13.07
C LYS A 42 14.57 8.34 -12.98
N ARG A 43 15.57 8.18 -12.12
CA ARG A 43 16.23 6.88 -11.95
C ARG A 43 15.31 5.93 -11.18
N PRO A 44 14.93 4.79 -11.77
CA PRO A 44 14.17 3.77 -11.06
C PRO A 44 15.07 3.01 -10.10
N ASP A 45 14.62 2.86 -8.86
CA ASP A 45 15.28 2.06 -7.84
C ASP A 45 14.27 1.15 -7.16
N CYS A 46 14.58 -0.13 -7.07
CA CYS A 46 13.72 -1.11 -6.41
C CYS A 46 14.26 -1.41 -5.01
N LEU A 47 13.58 -0.90 -3.98
CA LEU A 47 13.92 -1.14 -2.59
C LEU A 47 12.73 -1.75 -1.87
N TRP A 48 12.93 -2.84 -1.12
CA TRP A 48 11.86 -3.50 -0.37
C TRP A 48 10.64 -3.87 -1.23
N HIS A 49 10.88 -4.34 -2.46
CA HIS A 49 9.83 -4.62 -3.46
C HIS A 49 8.93 -3.42 -3.78
N LYS A 50 9.45 -2.20 -3.63
CA LYS A 50 8.78 -0.95 -4.02
C LYS A 50 9.67 -0.17 -4.97
N CYS A 51 9.04 0.39 -6.00
CA CYS A 51 9.70 1.32 -6.91
C CYS A 51 9.81 2.71 -6.29
N TYR A 52 11.03 3.23 -6.28
CA TYR A 52 11.36 4.61 -5.97
C TYR A 52 11.86 5.29 -7.25
N CYS A 53 11.41 6.52 -7.50
CA CYS A 53 11.78 7.30 -8.68
C CYS A 53 12.38 8.64 -8.23
N TYR A 54 13.71 8.73 -8.24
CA TYR A 54 14.47 9.93 -7.88
C TYR A 54 14.62 10.87 -9.08
#